data_AF-A0AAJ0M7G1-F1
#
_entry.id   AF-A0AAJ0M7G1-F1
#
_cell.length_a   1.000
_cell.length_b   1.000
_cell.length_c   1.000
_cell.angle_alpha   90.00
_cell.angle_beta   90.00
_cell.angle_gamma   90.00
#
_symmetry.space_group_name_H-M   'P 1'
#
loop_
_entity.id
_entity.type
_entity.pdbx_description
1 polymer ?
#
loop_
_entity_poly.entity_id
_entity_poly.type
_entity_poly.pdbx_seq_one_letter_code
_entity_poly.pdbx_strand_id
1 'polypeptide(L)'
;IRLLRVTRGKRGDPIHAVLQACRLWDRPRFKAVSYTWATATGDTARRSHIFLGPYWFLLPVTVNCPDALECFRKEDEDITLWVDAICIDQNDNNERNHQVGMMDSIYAVAQEVLVYIGAGDSTTDTAL
;
A
#
# COMPACT_ATOMS: atom_id res chain seq x y z
N ILE A 1 -5.96 -12.23 -6.30
CA ILE A 1 -5.23 -11.22 -5.50
C ILE A 1 -6.23 -10.29 -4.83
N ARG A 2 -5.82 -9.55 -3.80
CA ARG A 2 -6.61 -8.43 -3.27
C ARG A 2 -5.99 -7.12 -3.73
N LEU A 3 -6.82 -6.11 -3.95
CA LEU A 3 -6.43 -4.76 -4.30
C LEU A 3 -7.03 -3.78 -3.29
N LEU A 4 -6.24 -2.79 -2.91
CA LEU A 4 -6.61 -1.72 -1.99
C LEU A 4 -7.02 -0.49 -2.79
N ARG A 5 -8.31 -0.19 -2.82
CA ARG A 5 -8.81 1.08 -3.38
C ARG A 5 -8.77 2.15 -2.29
N VAL A 6 -7.76 3.00 -2.33
CA VAL A 6 -7.61 4.14 -1.44
C VAL A 6 -8.50 5.27 -1.95
N THR A 7 -9.34 5.79 -1.05
CA THR A 7 -10.25 6.88 -1.39
C THR A 7 -9.50 8.20 -1.51
N ARG A 8 -10.00 9.07 -2.38
CA ARG A 8 -9.50 10.45 -2.49
C ARG A 8 -9.58 11.21 -1.17
N GLY A 9 -8.63 12.10 -0.93
CA GLY A 9 -8.59 12.92 0.27
C GLY A 9 -7.39 13.86 0.26
N LYS A 10 -7.46 14.92 1.06
CA LYS A 10 -6.37 15.91 1.17
C LYS A 10 -5.30 15.41 2.12
N ARG A 11 -4.09 15.94 2.00
CA ARG A 11 -3.02 15.67 2.95
C ARG A 11 -3.48 15.99 4.39
N GLY A 12 -3.23 15.06 5.31
CA GLY A 12 -3.69 15.10 6.70
C GLY A 12 -5.04 14.43 6.94
N ASP A 13 -5.85 14.18 5.90
CA ASP A 13 -7.12 13.45 6.07
C ASP A 13 -6.85 11.98 6.38
N PRO A 14 -7.69 11.32 7.21
CA PRO A 14 -7.59 9.89 7.47
C PRO A 14 -7.51 9.05 6.18
N ILE A 15 -6.62 8.06 6.15
CA ILE A 15 -6.55 7.12 5.04
C ILE A 15 -7.71 6.14 5.14
N HIS A 16 -8.71 6.31 4.26
CA HIS A 16 -9.82 5.37 4.10
C HIS A 16 -9.65 4.58 2.80
N ALA A 17 -9.88 3.26 2.87
CA ALA A 17 -9.75 2.38 1.73
C ALA A 17 -10.75 1.22 1.74
N VAL A 18 -10.92 0.59 0.60
CA VAL A 18 -11.71 -0.65 0.44
C VAL A 18 -10.82 -1.74 -0.12
N LEU A 19 -10.83 -2.91 0.52
CA LEU A 19 -10.11 -4.08 0.04
C LEU A 19 -11.05 -4.92 -0.85
N GLN A 20 -10.62 -5.20 -2.08
CA GLN A 20 -11.41 -5.96 -3.05
C GLN A 20 -10.64 -7.14 -3.60
N ALA A 21 -11.23 -8.33 -3.55
CA ALA A 21 -10.68 -9.51 -4.20
C ALA A 21 -10.96 -9.48 -5.71
N CYS A 22 -9.95 -9.79 -6.50
CA CYS A 22 -10.06 -9.93 -7.95
C CYS A 22 -9.09 -10.99 -8.49
N ARG A 23 -9.29 -11.38 -9.75
CA ARG A 23 -8.45 -12.33 -10.45
C ARG A 23 -7.40 -11.59 -11.25
N LEU A 24 -6.14 -12.02 -11.16
CA LEU A 24 -5.03 -11.36 -11.85
C LEU A 24 -5.17 -11.43 -13.38
N TRP A 25 -5.71 -12.54 -13.89
CA TRP A 25 -5.91 -12.78 -15.33
C TRP A 25 -7.04 -11.95 -15.94
N ASP A 26 -7.92 -11.36 -15.13
CA ASP A 26 -8.91 -10.38 -15.61
C ASP A 26 -8.24 -9.03 -15.94
N ARG A 27 -6.91 -8.92 -15.79
CA ARG A 27 -6.08 -7.74 -16.02
C ARG A 27 -6.64 -6.49 -15.35
N PRO A 28 -6.83 -6.52 -14.02
CA PRO A 28 -7.29 -5.34 -13.29
C PRO A 28 -6.28 -4.19 -13.45
N ARG A 29 -6.78 -2.96 -13.47
CA ARG A 29 -5.94 -1.76 -13.48
C ARG A 29 -5.57 -1.39 -12.05
N PHE A 30 -4.30 -1.53 -11.70
CA PHE A 30 -3.76 -1.17 -10.39
C PHE A 30 -2.29 -0.79 -10.51
N LYS A 31 -1.78 -0.16 -9.46
CA LYS A 31 -0.34 0.12 -9.29
C LYS A 31 0.21 -0.70 -8.13
N ALA A 32 1.40 -1.25 -8.27
CA ALA A 32 2.06 -1.95 -7.16
C ALA A 32 2.80 -0.92 -6.29
N VAL A 33 2.84 -1.14 -4.98
CA VAL A 33 3.56 -0.28 -4.03
C VAL A 33 4.77 -1.02 -3.50
N SER A 34 5.93 -0.38 -3.60
CA SER A 34 7.18 -0.83 -2.97
C SER A 34 7.59 0.20 -1.91
N TYR A 35 7.65 -0.24 -0.65
CA TYR A 35 8.06 0.60 0.47
C TYR A 35 8.68 -0.25 1.57
N THR A 36 9.51 0.36 2.41
CA THR A 36 10.10 -0.34 3.56
C THR A 36 9.07 -0.48 4.68
N TRP A 37 8.81 -1.72 5.12
CA TRP A 37 7.91 -1.99 6.25
C TRP A 37 8.44 -1.48 7.58
N ALA A 38 9.76 -1.28 7.67
CA ALA A 38 10.45 -0.77 8.84
C ALA A 38 10.73 0.74 8.74
N THR A 39 10.66 1.46 9.85
CA THR A 39 11.15 2.84 9.94
C THR A 39 12.66 2.91 9.72
N ALA A 40 13.22 4.12 9.63
CA ALA A 40 14.67 4.33 9.58
C ALA A 40 15.42 3.72 10.78
N THR A 41 14.74 3.52 11.91
CA THR A 41 15.29 2.86 13.11
C THR A 41 15.10 1.34 13.13
N GLY A 42 14.52 0.76 12.07
CA GLY A 42 14.23 -0.67 11.98
C GLY A 42 12.91 -1.09 12.66
N ASP A 43 12.07 -0.15 13.09
CA ASP A 43 10.81 -0.47 13.76
C ASP A 43 9.77 -1.00 12.76
N THR A 44 9.35 -2.25 12.95
CA THR A 44 8.33 -2.94 12.14
C THR A 44 7.00 -3.08 12.87
N ALA A 45 6.84 -2.45 14.04
CA ALA A 45 5.62 -2.57 14.82
C ALA A 45 4.42 -1.92 14.10
N ARG A 46 3.26 -2.57 14.18
CA ARG A 46 2.00 -2.08 13.62
C ARG A 46 1.33 -1.06 14.55
N ARG A 47 2.02 0.06 14.82
CA ARG A 47 1.57 1.12 15.75
C ARG A 47 0.72 2.20 15.07
N SER A 48 0.60 2.17 13.75
CA SER A 48 -0.26 3.08 12.98
C SER A 48 -1.49 2.34 12.44
N HIS A 49 -2.37 3.04 11.75
CA HIS A 49 -3.60 2.46 11.24
C HIS A 49 -4.14 3.16 9.99
N ILE A 50 -4.94 2.42 9.23
CA ILE A 50 -5.83 2.96 8.19
C ILE A 50 -7.28 2.48 8.46
N PHE A 51 -8.24 3.08 7.77
CA PHE A 51 -9.65 2.74 7.88
C PHE A 51 -10.11 1.91 6.68
N LEU A 52 -10.77 0.78 6.93
CA LEU A 52 -11.24 -0.14 5.90
C LEU A 52 -12.76 -0.25 5.82
N GLY A 53 -13.25 -0.27 4.58
CA GLY A 53 -14.62 -0.64 4.24
C GLY A 53 -15.67 0.37 4.69
N PRO A 54 -16.96 0.04 4.52
CA PRO A 54 -18.06 0.98 4.78
C PRO A 54 -18.21 1.38 6.25
N TYR A 55 -17.70 0.56 7.18
CA TYR A 55 -17.79 0.78 8.62
C TYR A 55 -16.50 1.34 9.24
N TRP A 56 -15.52 1.75 8.42
CA TRP A 56 -14.29 2.37 8.89
C TRP A 56 -13.56 1.51 9.94
N PHE A 57 -13.41 0.20 9.66
CA PHE A 57 -12.68 -0.68 10.55
C PHE A 57 -11.21 -0.28 10.62
N LEU A 58 -10.67 -0.21 11.84
CA LEU A 58 -9.28 0.12 12.06
C LEU A 58 -8.40 -1.09 11.70
N LEU A 59 -7.55 -0.94 10.68
CA LEU A 59 -6.54 -1.92 10.32
C LEU A 59 -5.18 -1.46 10.85
N PRO A 60 -4.56 -2.18 11.81
CA PRO A 60 -3.21 -1.89 12.26
C PRO A 60 -2.19 -2.13 11.15
N VAL A 61 -1.33 -1.14 10.89
CA VAL A 61 -0.27 -1.19 9.87
C VAL A 61 1.04 -0.64 10.41
N THR A 62 2.15 -0.92 9.72
CA THR A 62 3.45 -0.34 10.06
C THR A 62 3.44 1.18 9.87
N VAL A 63 4.30 1.88 10.60
CA VAL A 63 4.33 3.36 10.64
C VAL A 63 4.47 3.98 9.24
N ASN A 64 5.32 3.42 8.39
CA ASN A 64 5.55 3.96 7.04
C ASN A 64 4.39 3.71 6.06
N CYS A 65 3.45 2.81 6.38
CA CYS A 65 2.43 2.40 5.43
C CYS A 65 1.44 3.56 5.15
N PRO A 66 0.84 4.22 6.15
CA PRO A 66 -0.01 5.39 5.90
C PRO A 66 0.73 6.53 5.20
N ASP A 67 2.01 6.76 5.50
CA ASP A 67 2.79 7.81 4.84
C ASP A 67 2.97 7.51 3.34
N ALA A 68 3.28 6.27 2.98
CA ALA A 68 3.35 5.84 1.59
C ALA A 68 1.99 5.99 0.89
N LEU A 69 0.91 5.57 1.56
CA LEU A 69 -0.45 5.69 1.01
C LEU A 69 -0.87 7.15 0.83
N GLU A 70 -0.54 8.03 1.77
CA GLU A 70 -0.80 9.47 1.67
C GLU A 70 -0.02 10.09 0.51
N CYS A 71 1.26 9.73 0.35
CA CYS A 71 2.10 10.21 -0.76
C CYS A 71 1.50 9.88 -2.14
N PHE A 72 0.84 8.72 -2.27
CA PHE A 72 0.22 8.29 -3.53
C PHE A 72 -1.27 8.62 -3.65
N ARG A 73 -1.92 9.04 -2.55
CA ARG A 73 -3.33 9.42 -2.54
C ARG A 73 -3.51 10.69 -3.35
N LYS A 74 -4.56 10.71 -4.16
CA LYS A 74 -4.97 11.90 -4.93
C LYS A 74 -6.11 12.61 -4.21
N GLU A 75 -6.22 13.92 -4.43
CA GLU A 75 -7.28 14.72 -3.82
C GLU A 75 -8.63 14.56 -4.55
N ASP A 76 -8.59 14.26 -5.84
CA ASP A 76 -9.73 14.32 -6.76
C ASP A 76 -10.26 12.95 -7.22
N GLU A 77 -9.43 11.91 -7.16
CA GLU A 77 -9.81 10.55 -7.57
C GLU A 77 -9.29 9.44 -6.65
N ASP A 78 -10.02 8.33 -6.60
CA ASP A 78 -9.60 7.13 -5.88
C ASP A 78 -8.47 6.45 -6.65
N ILE A 79 -7.54 5.82 -5.93
CA ILE A 79 -6.42 5.08 -6.51
C ILE A 79 -6.48 3.62 -6.11
N THR A 80 -6.26 2.72 -7.08
CA THR A 80 -6.22 1.27 -6.82
C THR A 80 -4.78 0.80 -6.74
N LEU A 81 -4.41 0.30 -5.56
CA LEU A 81 -3.06 -0.09 -5.21
C LEU A 81 -3.00 -1.58 -4.86
N TRP A 82 -1.86 -2.20 -5.10
CA TRP A 82 -1.48 -3.47 -4.48
C TRP A 82 -0.36 -3.18 -3.48
N VAL A 83 -0.62 -3.46 -2.21
CA VAL A 83 0.30 -3.23 -1.08
C VAL A 83 0.47 -4.56 -0.37
N ASP A 84 1.63 -5.22 -0.48
CA ASP A 84 1.85 -6.57 0.04
C ASP A 84 1.44 -6.74 1.51
N ALA A 85 1.77 -5.78 2.37
CA ALA A 85 1.47 -5.79 3.80
C ALA A 85 -0.04 -5.80 4.12
N ILE A 86 -0.89 -5.37 3.17
CA ILE A 86 -2.36 -5.25 3.34
C ILE A 86 -3.11 -6.26 2.45
N CYS A 87 -2.65 -6.44 1.22
CA CYS A 87 -3.30 -7.26 0.20
C CYS A 87 -3.01 -8.75 0.38
N ILE A 88 -2.00 -9.11 1.17
CA ILE A 88 -1.68 -10.48 1.56
C ILE A 88 -2.07 -10.66 3.03
N ASP A 89 -2.66 -11.81 3.38
CA ASP A 89 -2.95 -12.13 4.76
C ASP A 89 -1.64 -12.56 5.41
N GLN A 90 -1.10 -11.69 6.25
CA GLN A 90 0.17 -11.93 6.91
C GLN A 90 0.08 -13.00 8.01
N ASN A 91 -1.14 -13.38 8.43
CA ASN A 91 -1.39 -14.37 9.47
C ASN A 91 -1.65 -15.78 8.90
N ASP A 92 -2.00 -15.90 7.61
CA ASP A 92 -2.13 -17.18 6.92
C ASP A 92 -0.85 -17.49 6.15
N ASN A 93 -0.02 -18.39 6.68
CA ASN A 93 1.23 -18.80 6.04
C ASN A 93 1.02 -19.43 4.66
N ASN A 94 -0.07 -20.18 4.45
CA ASN A 94 -0.33 -20.84 3.16
C ASN A 94 -0.70 -19.79 2.12
N GLU A 95 -1.61 -18.87 2.46
CA GLU A 95 -1.95 -17.76 1.56
C GLU A 95 -0.72 -16.88 1.31
N ARG A 96 0.01 -16.49 2.35
CA ARG A 96 1.20 -15.66 2.22
C ARG A 96 2.22 -16.27 1.27
N ASN A 97 2.56 -17.55 1.46
CA ASN A 97 3.52 -18.22 0.60
C ASN A 97 3.03 -18.29 -0.85
N HIS A 98 1.73 -18.55 -1.06
CA HIS A 98 1.14 -18.53 -2.39
C HIS A 98 1.22 -17.15 -3.06
N GLN A 99 0.83 -16.08 -2.34
CA GLN A 99 0.88 -14.71 -2.87
C GLN A 99 2.33 -14.23 -3.11
N VAL A 100 3.27 -14.59 -2.23
CA VAL A 100 4.69 -14.30 -2.41
C VAL A 100 5.22 -14.98 -3.68
N GLY A 101 4.84 -16.24 -3.92
CA GLY A 101 5.16 -16.94 -5.17
C GLY A 101 4.54 -16.32 -6.42
N MET A 102 3.54 -15.45 -6.28
CA MET A 102 2.91 -14.70 -7.37
C MET A 102 3.48 -13.28 -7.56
N MET A 103 4.37 -12.80 -6.70
CA MET A 103 4.82 -11.40 -6.71
C MET A 103 5.37 -10.98 -8.08
N ASP A 104 6.23 -11.79 -8.69
CA ASP A 104 6.79 -11.49 -10.02
C ASP A 104 5.68 -11.23 -11.05
N SER A 105 4.63 -12.05 -11.03
CA SER A 105 3.48 -11.88 -11.93
C SER A 105 2.66 -10.65 -11.60
N ILE A 106 2.47 -10.34 -10.31
CA ILE A 106 1.71 -9.16 -9.86
C ILE A 106 2.43 -7.87 -10.26
N TYR A 107 3.73 -7.78 -10.01
CA TYR A 107 4.55 -6.63 -10.41
C TYR A 107 4.62 -6.49 -11.93
N ALA A 108 4.75 -7.60 -12.67
CA ALA A 108 4.83 -7.58 -14.13
C ALA A 108 3.55 -7.07 -14.82
N VAL A 109 2.37 -7.25 -14.20
CA VAL A 109 1.09 -6.81 -14.79
C VAL A 109 0.54 -5.52 -14.16
N ALA A 110 1.19 -4.99 -13.12
CA ALA A 110 0.86 -3.68 -12.59
C ALA A 110 1.08 -2.60 -13.66
N GLN A 111 0.28 -1.53 -13.63
CA GLN A 111 0.44 -0.43 -14.58
C GLN A 111 1.78 0.28 -14.40
N GLU A 112 2.21 0.41 -13.14
CA GLU A 112 3.51 0.92 -12.72
C GLU A 112 3.78 0.48 -11.28
N VAL A 113 5.02 0.67 -10.84
CA VAL A 113 5.45 0.45 -9.46
C VAL A 113 5.73 1.80 -8.81
N LEU A 114 4.98 2.10 -7.75
CA LEU A 114 5.16 3.30 -6.95
C LEU A 114 6.14 2.98 -5.81
N VAL A 115 7.25 3.72 -5.75
CA VAL A 115 8.30 3.51 -4.75
C VAL A 115 8.25 4.63 -3.71
N TYR A 116 8.16 4.27 -2.43
CA TYR A 116 8.23 5.21 -1.31
C TYR A 116 9.49 4.95 -0.48
N ILE A 117 10.37 5.96 -0.41
CA ILE A 117 11.67 5.88 0.26
C ILE A 117 11.67 6.65 1.60
N GLY A 118 10.50 7.19 2.01
CA GLY A 118 10.36 8.05 3.18
C GLY A 118 10.02 9.49 2.80
N ALA A 119 9.66 10.30 3.79
CA ALA A 119 9.53 11.73 3.61
C ALA A 119 10.94 12.27 3.37
N GLY A 120 11.20 12.76 2.15
CA GLY A 120 12.50 13.32 1.81
C GLY A 120 12.87 14.41 2.82
N ASP A 121 14.04 14.29 3.44
CA ASP A 121 14.62 15.40 4.18
C ASP A 121 14.91 16.53 3.20
N SER A 122 14.68 17.78 3.63
CA SER A 122 14.91 19.02 2.85
C SER A 122 16.37 19.22 2.37
N THR A 123 17.25 18.23 2.60
CA THR A 123 18.63 18.16 2.13
C THR A 123 18.82 17.34 0.85
N THR A 124 17.77 16.69 0.31
CA THR A 124 17.92 15.84 -0.90
C THR A 124 17.71 16.55 -2.24
N ASP A 125 17.53 17.87 -2.27
CA ASP A 125 17.37 18.67 -3.50
C ASP A 125 18.69 19.31 -4.02
N THR A 126 19.85 18.71 -3.73
CA THR A 126 21.12 19.10 -4.39
C THR A 126 21.95 17.87 -4.76
N ALA A 127 21.59 17.25 -5.88
CA ALA A 127 22.55 16.51 -6.70
C ALA A 127 22.43 17.05 -8.13
N LEU A 128 23.31 17.99 -8.45
CA LEU A 128 23.63 18.48 -9.80
C LEU A 128 24.25 17.37 -10.65
#